data_AF-A0A4Z1SVD4-F1
#
_entry.id   AF-A0A4Z1SVD4-F1
#
_cell.length_a   1.000
_cell.length_b   1.000
_cell.length_c   1.000
_cell.angle_alpha   90.00
_cell.angle_beta   90.00
_cell.angle_gamma   90.00
#
_symmetry.space_group_name_H-M   'P 1'
#
loop_
_entity.id
_entity.type
_entity.pdbx_description
1 polymer ?
#
loop_
_entity_poly.entity_id
_entity_poly.type
_entity_poly.pdbx_seq_one_letter_code
_entity_poly.pdbx_strand_id
1 'polypeptide(L)'
;MAPTLRPLERYIPIVIDCTLDNIHISEQLIFDVYGSMSPLDLANTLASEYGLSPLAQYRLQRMVTAQAAPDCRPLFVRTHTGPSLIRVNLNIIIDGINMIDSFMLDINNPNLDLYATADRLIRERALVTTALGLLKWRKAIIFQTLQSAYRAAEIASKQLDGAGVEEPVQCSFARVSD
;
A
#
# COMPACT_ATOMS: atom_id res chain seq x y z
N MET A 1 16.35 -15.33 -17.07
CA MET A 1 15.50 -14.13 -17.18
C MET A 1 14.73 -13.99 -15.89
N ALA A 2 14.95 -12.93 -15.11
CA ALA A 2 14.10 -12.67 -13.95
C ALA A 2 12.66 -12.43 -14.46
N PRO A 3 11.64 -13.03 -13.86
CA PRO A 3 10.27 -12.70 -14.22
C PRO A 3 10.09 -11.19 -14.07
N THR A 4 9.64 -10.52 -15.12
CA THR A 4 9.20 -9.12 -15.07
C THR A 4 7.97 -9.06 -14.16
N LEU A 5 8.22 -8.97 -12.86
CA LEU A 5 7.20 -8.89 -11.83
C LEU A 5 6.52 -7.53 -11.91
N ARG A 6 5.19 -7.53 -11.83
CA ARG A 6 4.40 -6.31 -11.96
C ARG A 6 4.62 -5.43 -10.72
N PRO A 7 4.62 -4.09 -10.84
CA PRO A 7 4.79 -3.21 -9.68
C PRO A 7 3.80 -3.47 -8.55
N LEU A 8 2.56 -3.87 -8.88
CA LEU A 8 1.50 -4.17 -7.91
C LEU A 8 1.76 -5.46 -7.11
N GLU A 9 2.55 -6.40 -7.66
CA GLU A 9 2.94 -7.65 -6.98
C GLU A 9 4.20 -7.48 -6.13
N ARG A 10 5.01 -6.46 -6.44
CA ARG A 10 6.26 -6.14 -5.74
C ARG A 10 6.03 -5.29 -4.50
N TYR A 11 5.14 -4.30 -4.59
CA TYR A 11 4.94 -3.32 -3.53
C TYR A 11 3.64 -3.57 -2.77
N ILE A 12 3.73 -3.55 -1.44
CA ILE A 12 2.59 -3.70 -0.53
C ILE A 12 2.37 -2.38 0.21
N PRO A 13 1.16 -1.81 0.19
CA PRO A 13 0.81 -0.70 1.06
C PRO A 13 0.59 -1.20 2.48
N ILE A 14 1.36 -0.71 3.44
CA ILE A 14 1.21 -0.98 4.88
C ILE A 14 0.63 0.25 5.55
N VAL A 15 -0.49 0.08 6.27
CA VAL A 15 -1.14 1.11 7.07
C VAL A 15 -0.95 0.77 8.54
N ILE A 16 -0.42 1.70 9.33
CA ILE A 16 -0.37 1.59 10.79
C ILE A 16 -1.12 2.80 11.33
N ASP A 17 -2.18 2.56 12.09
CA ASP A 17 -2.98 3.61 12.72
C ASP A 17 -3.45 3.07 14.07
N CYS A 18 -2.61 3.21 15.09
CA CYS A 18 -2.86 2.63 16.41
C CYS A 18 -2.15 3.41 17.53
N THR A 19 -2.56 3.15 18.77
CA THR A 19 -1.89 3.68 19.95
C THR A 19 -1.13 2.56 20.65
N LEU A 20 0.19 2.71 20.80
CA LEU A 20 1.06 1.77 21.50
C LEU A 20 1.87 2.54 22.53
N ASP A 21 1.89 2.08 23.78
CA ASP A 21 2.55 2.78 24.91
C ASP A 21 2.15 4.26 25.06
N ASN A 22 0.86 4.55 24.86
CA ASN A 22 0.31 5.92 24.84
C ASN A 22 0.86 6.83 23.73
N ILE A 23 1.55 6.27 22.74
CA ILE A 23 2.03 6.97 21.55
C ILE A 23 1.11 6.62 20.39
N HIS A 24 0.53 7.63 19.76
CA HIS A 24 -0.23 7.47 18.54
C HIS A 24 0.72 7.35 17.34
N ILE A 25 0.66 6.22 16.65
CA ILE A 25 1.45 5.91 15.46
C ILE A 25 0.51 5.92 14.27
N SER A 26 0.77 6.81 13.32
CA SER A 26 0.00 6.95 12.08
C SER A 26 0.96 6.97 10.89
N GLU A 27 1.18 5.80 10.29
CA GLU A 27 2.16 5.58 9.24
C GLU A 27 1.55 4.95 7.99
N GLN A 28 2.01 5.44 6.84
CA GLN A 28 1.67 4.94 5.52
C GLN A 28 2.97 4.56 4.82
N LEU A 29 3.20 3.26 4.63
CA LEU A 29 4.47 2.72 4.19
C LEU A 29 4.31 1.87 2.92
N ILE A 30 5.33 1.86 2.08
CA ILE A 30 5.39 1.01 0.90
C ILE A 30 6.46 -0.04 1.17
N PHE A 31 6.06 -1.29 1.33
CA PHE A 31 6.97 -2.40 1.55
C PHE A 31 7.32 -3.09 0.23
N ASP A 32 8.61 -3.22 -0.06
CA ASP A 32 9.12 -3.95 -1.22
C ASP A 32 9.41 -5.40 -0.84
N VAL A 33 8.60 -6.33 -1.37
CA VAL A 33 8.67 -7.76 -1.08
C VAL A 33 10.02 -8.37 -1.46
N TYR A 34 10.67 -7.82 -2.47
CA TYR A 34 11.97 -8.29 -2.96
C TYR A 34 13.11 -7.39 -2.50
N GLY A 35 12.83 -6.44 -1.60
CA GLY A 35 13.83 -5.62 -0.95
C GLY A 35 14.71 -6.43 0.01
N SER A 36 15.79 -5.80 0.47
CA SER A 36 16.69 -6.41 1.47
C SER A 36 16.14 -6.39 2.90
N MET A 37 15.13 -5.57 3.16
CA MET A 37 14.53 -5.39 4.48
C MET A 37 13.38 -6.37 4.68
N SER A 38 13.40 -7.16 5.75
CA SER A 38 12.26 -8.01 6.09
C SER A 38 11.12 -7.19 6.73
N PRO A 39 9.88 -7.69 6.76
CA PRO A 39 8.80 -7.02 7.49
C PRO A 39 9.08 -6.87 8.99
N LEU A 40 9.86 -7.80 9.56
CA LEU A 40 10.28 -7.74 10.95
C LEU A 40 11.28 -6.59 11.18
N ASP A 41 12.23 -6.41 10.27
CA ASP A 41 13.21 -5.32 10.33
C ASP A 41 12.53 -3.95 10.18
N LEU A 42 11.53 -3.86 9.30
CA LEU A 42 10.69 -2.66 9.17
C LEU A 42 10.01 -2.32 10.49
N ALA A 43 9.35 -3.30 11.13
CA ALA A 43 8.70 -3.09 12.42
C ALA A 43 9.67 -2.72 13.54
N ASN A 44 10.88 -3.31 13.54
CA ASN A 44 11.93 -2.98 14.51
C ASN A 44 12.44 -1.54 14.33
N THR A 45 12.60 -1.11 13.08
CA THR A 45 13.03 0.26 12.76
C THR A 45 12.01 1.26 13.30
N LEU A 46 10.73 1.05 13.00
CA LEU A 46 9.64 1.89 13.52
C LEU A 46 9.58 1.85 15.06
N ALA A 47 9.67 0.66 15.67
CA ALA A 47 9.65 0.56 17.13
C ALA A 47 10.78 1.34 17.80
N SER A 48 11.98 1.33 17.20
CA SER A 48 13.12 2.12 17.67
C SER A 48 12.91 3.62 17.47
N GLU A 49 12.30 4.06 16.35
CA GLU A 49 12.01 5.47 16.07
C GLU A 49 10.98 6.05 17.07
N TYR A 50 9.97 5.26 17.44
CA TYR A 50 8.96 5.67 18.42
C TYR A 50 9.34 5.36 19.87
N GLY A 51 10.47 4.69 20.13
CA GLY A 51 10.93 4.35 21.48
C GLY A 51 9.98 3.39 22.23
N LEU A 52 9.42 2.41 21.51
CA LEU A 52 8.42 1.50 22.05
C LEU A 52 9.01 0.49 23.04
N SER A 53 8.21 0.08 24.03
CA SER A 53 8.53 -1.04 24.92
C SER A 53 8.54 -2.37 24.15
N PRO A 54 9.17 -3.43 24.71
CA PRO A 54 9.18 -4.75 24.06
C PRO A 54 7.78 -5.31 23.74
N LEU A 55 6.78 -5.03 24.60
CA LEU A 55 5.41 -5.49 24.38
C LEU A 55 4.75 -4.75 23.21
N ALA A 56 4.93 -3.43 23.14
CA ALA A 56 4.44 -2.60 22.04
C ALA A 56 5.14 -2.94 20.72
N GLN A 57 6.46 -3.12 20.74
CA GLN A 57 7.23 -3.59 19.59
C GLN A 57 6.69 -4.92 19.07
N TYR A 58 6.43 -5.91 19.94
CA TYR A 58 5.86 -7.19 19.54
C TYR A 58 4.49 -7.03 18.85
N ARG A 59 3.63 -6.14 19.36
CA ARG A 59 2.35 -5.83 18.72
C ARG A 59 2.54 -5.21 17.34
N LEU A 60 3.45 -4.24 17.20
CA LEU A 60 3.77 -3.60 15.93
C LEU A 60 4.32 -4.61 14.91
N GLN A 61 5.22 -5.50 15.33
CA GLN A 61 5.74 -6.58 14.49
C GLN A 61 4.63 -7.47 13.94
N ARG A 62 3.64 -7.85 14.76
CA ARG A 62 2.50 -8.64 14.30
C ARG A 62 1.64 -7.89 13.27
N MET A 63 1.42 -6.59 13.46
CA MET A 63 0.64 -5.79 12.50
C MET A 63 1.33 -5.69 11.14
N VAL A 64 2.64 -5.41 11.14
CA VAL A 64 3.43 -5.25 9.92
C VAL A 64 3.59 -6.59 9.20
N THR A 65 3.92 -7.66 9.92
CA THR A 65 4.10 -9.00 9.33
C THR A 65 2.80 -9.57 8.78
N ALA A 66 1.66 -9.35 9.44
CA ALA A 66 0.35 -9.76 8.94
C ALA A 66 0.01 -9.08 7.61
N GLN A 67 0.21 -7.76 7.51
CA GLN A 67 -0.03 -7.03 6.25
C GLN A 67 0.94 -7.42 5.13
N ALA A 68 2.18 -7.77 5.47
CA ALA A 68 3.18 -8.20 4.49
C ALA A 68 3.07 -9.69 4.10
N ALA A 69 2.24 -10.48 4.78
CA ALA A 69 2.11 -11.91 4.55
C ALA A 69 1.65 -12.20 3.11
N PRO A 70 2.21 -13.22 2.43
CA PRO A 70 1.80 -13.60 1.07
C PRO A 70 0.28 -13.83 0.95
N ASP A 71 -0.32 -14.47 1.96
CA ASP A 71 -1.73 -14.85 1.96
C ASP A 71 -2.69 -13.66 2.09
N CYS A 72 -2.22 -12.54 2.63
CA CYS A 72 -3.00 -11.31 2.73
C CYS A 72 -2.87 -10.41 1.47
N ARG A 73 -2.10 -10.84 0.46
CA ARG A 73 -1.96 -10.10 -0.79
C ARG A 73 -3.07 -10.53 -1.74
N PRO A 74 -3.83 -9.58 -2.32
CA PRO A 74 -4.85 -9.94 -3.27
C PRO A 74 -4.21 -10.55 -4.52
N LEU A 75 -4.82 -11.63 -5.01
CA LEU A 75 -4.40 -12.25 -6.25
C LEU A 75 -4.83 -11.36 -7.41
N PHE A 76 -3.86 -10.70 -8.05
CA PHE A 76 -4.08 -9.99 -9.31
C PHE A 76 -4.21 -11.00 -10.45
N VAL A 77 -5.41 -11.58 -10.60
CA VAL A 77 -5.71 -12.59 -11.63
C VAL A 77 -5.40 -12.02 -13.01
N ARG A 78 -4.50 -12.68 -13.74
CA ARG A 78 -4.25 -12.41 -15.15
C ARG A 78 -5.46 -12.88 -15.95
N THR A 79 -6.41 -11.98 -16.16
CA THR A 79 -7.46 -12.23 -17.12
C THR A 79 -6.88 -12.00 -18.51
N HIS A 80 -6.84 -13.04 -19.36
CA HIS A 80 -6.50 -12.90 -20.78
C HIS A 80 -7.55 -12.09 -21.58
N THR A 81 -8.56 -11.56 -20.90
CA THR A 81 -9.74 -10.89 -21.44
C THR A 81 -9.65 -9.38 -21.16
N GLY A 82 -8.79 -8.66 -21.88
CA GLY A 82 -8.82 -7.19 -21.95
C GLY A 82 -8.32 -6.42 -20.71
N PRO A 83 -8.36 -5.07 -20.76
CA PRO A 83 -7.88 -4.21 -19.68
C PRO A 83 -8.79 -4.29 -18.45
N SER A 84 -8.18 -4.33 -17.27
CA SER A 84 -8.91 -4.31 -15.99
C SER A 84 -8.74 -2.94 -15.36
N LEU A 85 -9.62 -2.03 -15.75
CA LEU A 85 -9.56 -0.63 -15.34
C LEU A 85 -10.20 -0.42 -13.97
N ILE A 86 -9.42 0.12 -13.04
CA ILE A 86 -9.92 0.61 -11.74
C ILE A 86 -9.81 2.13 -11.70
N ARG A 87 -10.73 2.78 -10.98
CA ARG A 87 -10.62 4.21 -10.67
C ARG A 87 -9.78 4.37 -9.40
N VAL A 88 -8.68 5.11 -9.50
CA VAL A 88 -7.87 5.55 -8.37
C VAL A 88 -8.31 6.96 -8.02
N ASN A 89 -8.77 7.16 -6.79
CA ASN A 89 -9.08 8.48 -6.27
C ASN A 89 -7.94 8.90 -5.36
N LEU A 90 -7.36 10.07 -5.64
CA LEU A 90 -6.30 10.66 -4.86
C LEU A 90 -6.88 11.78 -4.00
N ASN A 91 -6.60 11.72 -2.70
CA ASN A 91 -6.90 12.78 -1.74
C ASN A 91 -5.73 12.86 -0.77
N ILE A 92 -4.74 13.69 -1.11
CA ILE A 92 -3.44 13.73 -0.45
C ILE A 92 -3.17 15.15 0.02
N ILE A 93 -2.80 15.29 1.30
CA ILE A 93 -2.41 16.55 1.90
C ILE A 93 -0.95 16.41 2.36
N ILE A 94 -0.05 17.22 1.79
CA ILE A 94 1.36 17.26 2.16
C ILE A 94 1.77 18.72 2.37
N ASP A 95 2.36 19.02 3.52
CA ASP A 95 2.90 20.35 3.87
C ASP A 95 1.88 21.49 3.62
N GLY A 96 0.59 21.22 3.88
CA GLY A 96 -0.53 22.17 3.70
C GLY A 96 -1.09 22.27 2.27
N ILE A 97 -0.49 21.59 1.29
CA ILE A 97 -0.97 21.53 -0.09
C ILE A 97 -1.88 20.32 -0.24
N ASN A 98 -3.12 20.57 -0.68
CA ASN A 98 -4.10 19.52 -0.96
C ASN A 98 -4.15 19.18 -2.44
N MET A 99 -4.13 17.89 -2.77
CA MET A 99 -4.40 17.37 -4.10
C MET A 99 -5.60 16.41 -4.03
N ILE A 100 -6.65 16.79 -4.76
CA ILE A 100 -7.81 15.94 -5.03
C ILE A 100 -7.84 15.65 -6.52
N ASP A 101 -7.66 14.39 -6.91
CA ASP A 101 -7.58 13.98 -8.31
C ASP A 101 -8.16 12.56 -8.50
N SER A 102 -8.38 12.15 -9.74
CA SER A 102 -8.69 10.75 -10.04
C SER A 102 -8.20 10.34 -11.41
N PHE A 103 -7.76 9.09 -11.55
CA PHE A 103 -7.36 8.51 -12.83
C PHE A 103 -7.76 7.04 -12.94
N MET A 104 -7.79 6.53 -14.18
CA MET A 104 -8.03 5.11 -14.43
C MET A 104 -6.70 4.37 -14.50
N LEU A 105 -6.58 3.27 -13.76
CA LEU A 105 -5.41 2.40 -13.74
C LEU A 105 -5.79 1.03 -14.32
N ASP A 106 -5.04 0.57 -15.32
CA ASP A 106 -5.13 -0.82 -15.77
C ASP A 106 -4.22 -1.69 -14.91
N ILE A 107 -4.81 -2.50 -14.01
CA ILE A 107 -4.06 -3.39 -13.11
C ILE A 107 -3.41 -4.56 -13.85
N ASN A 108 -3.85 -4.83 -15.08
CA ASN A 108 -3.32 -5.88 -15.93
C ASN A 108 -2.23 -5.38 -16.89
N ASN A 109 -1.95 -4.08 -16.93
CA ASN A 109 -0.91 -3.53 -17.79
C ASN A 109 0.49 -4.03 -17.35
N PRO A 110 1.19 -4.83 -18.17
CA PRO A 110 2.51 -5.36 -17.83
C PRO A 110 3.59 -4.28 -17.81
N ASN A 111 3.36 -3.16 -18.48
CA ASN A 111 4.28 -2.01 -18.57
C ASN A 111 3.89 -0.89 -17.59
N LEU A 112 3.07 -1.20 -16.58
CA LEU A 112 2.73 -0.21 -15.56
C LEU A 112 4.01 0.26 -14.85
N ASP A 113 4.19 1.57 -14.75
CA ASP A 113 5.22 2.19 -13.94
C ASP A 113 4.57 3.20 -13.00
N LEU A 114 4.50 2.83 -11.72
CA LEU A 114 3.90 3.66 -10.67
C LEU A 114 4.73 4.93 -10.39
N TYR A 115 6.06 4.85 -10.55
CA TYR A 115 6.95 5.99 -10.36
C TYR A 115 6.76 7.01 -11.48
N ALA A 116 6.74 6.55 -12.73
CA ALA A 116 6.47 7.41 -13.87
C ALA A 116 5.06 8.03 -13.80
N THR A 117 4.07 7.26 -13.35
CA THR A 117 2.70 7.76 -13.14
C THR A 117 2.66 8.85 -12.08
N ALA A 118 3.32 8.65 -10.94
CA ALA A 118 3.41 9.65 -9.88
C ALA A 118 4.15 10.92 -10.35
N ASP A 119 5.30 10.76 -11.01
CA ASP A 119 6.10 11.88 -11.52
C ASP A 119 5.37 12.68 -12.60
N ARG A 120 4.52 12.03 -13.41
CA ARG A 120 3.63 12.71 -14.35
C ARG A 120 2.61 13.57 -13.61
N LEU A 121 1.88 13.01 -12.64
CA LEU A 121 0.87 13.74 -11.86
C LEU A 121 1.48 14.91 -11.09
N ILE A 122 2.65 14.70 -10.48
CA ILE A 122 3.39 15.74 -9.76
C ILE A 122 3.74 16.93 -10.66
N ARG A 123 4.20 16.66 -11.89
CA ARG A 123 4.51 17.69 -12.88
C ARG A 123 3.27 18.40 -13.41
N GLU A 124 2.24 17.65 -13.78
CA GLU A 124 0.97 18.20 -14.29
C GLU A 124 0.28 19.13 -13.27
N ARG A 125 0.44 18.84 -11.98
CA ARG A 125 -0.15 19.60 -10.88
C ARG A 125 0.81 20.61 -10.23
N ALA A 126 2.03 20.74 -10.73
CA ALA A 126 3.06 21.65 -10.22
C ALA A 126 3.25 21.59 -8.68
N LEU A 127 3.22 20.37 -8.10
CA LEU A 127 3.11 20.19 -6.64
C LEU A 127 4.39 20.50 -5.85
N VAL A 128 5.53 20.67 -6.53
CA VAL A 128 6.84 20.71 -5.86
C VAL A 128 7.88 21.58 -6.52
N THR A 129 8.72 22.15 -5.66
CA THR A 129 9.92 22.92 -6.00
C THR A 129 11.18 22.35 -5.35
N THR A 130 11.07 21.33 -4.49
CA THR A 130 12.20 20.72 -3.75
C THR A 130 12.28 19.21 -3.95
N ALA A 131 13.48 18.65 -3.80
CA ALA A 131 13.71 17.20 -3.91
C ALA A 131 13.00 16.40 -2.80
N LEU A 132 13.00 16.92 -1.55
CA LEU A 132 12.30 16.25 -0.44
C LEU A 132 10.79 16.22 -0.67
N GLY A 133 10.21 17.33 -1.13
CA GLY A 133 8.79 17.35 -1.48
C GLY A 133 8.46 16.34 -2.58
N LEU A 134 9.33 16.21 -3.60
CA LEU A 134 9.13 15.24 -4.68
C LEU A 134 9.03 13.81 -4.12
N LEU A 135 9.91 13.45 -3.17
CA LEU A 135 9.88 12.15 -2.51
C LEU A 135 8.59 11.95 -1.69
N LYS A 136 8.16 12.95 -0.92
CA LYS A 136 6.91 12.90 -0.14
C LYS A 136 5.70 12.66 -1.04
N TRP A 137 5.55 13.48 -2.09
CA TRP A 137 4.43 13.37 -3.04
C TRP A 137 4.42 12.04 -3.78
N ARG A 138 5.58 11.62 -4.27
CA ARG A 138 5.73 10.34 -4.96
C ARG A 138 5.34 9.18 -4.04
N LYS A 139 5.83 9.16 -2.80
CA LYS A 139 5.45 8.16 -1.79
C LYS A 139 3.93 8.12 -1.60
N ALA A 140 3.30 9.27 -1.37
CA ALA A 140 1.86 9.33 -1.09
C ALA A 140 0.99 8.91 -2.29
N ILE A 141 1.35 9.33 -3.51
CA ILE A 141 0.63 8.95 -4.74
C ILE A 141 0.73 7.44 -4.97
N ILE A 142 1.94 6.90 -4.90
CA ILE A 142 2.16 5.45 -5.08
C ILE A 142 1.40 4.69 -4.01
N PHE A 143 1.45 5.13 -2.75
CA PHE A 143 0.74 4.50 -1.64
C PHE A 143 -0.77 4.44 -1.88
N GLN A 144 -1.43 5.56 -2.19
CA GLN A 144 -2.88 5.57 -2.44
C GLN A 144 -3.27 4.78 -3.70
N THR A 145 -2.40 4.77 -4.72
CA THR A 145 -2.59 3.96 -5.91
C THR A 145 -2.57 2.47 -5.58
N LEU A 146 -1.58 2.01 -4.81
CA LEU A 146 -1.47 0.64 -4.33
C LEU A 146 -2.67 0.27 -3.46
N GLN A 147 -3.03 1.13 -2.50
CA GLN A 147 -4.17 0.89 -1.62
C GLN A 147 -5.48 0.74 -2.39
N SER A 148 -5.70 1.59 -3.40
CA SER A 148 -6.87 1.50 -4.29
C SER A 148 -6.88 0.21 -5.10
N ALA A 149 -5.73 -0.21 -5.62
CA ALA A 149 -5.59 -1.45 -6.38
C ALA A 149 -5.84 -2.69 -5.52
N TYR A 150 -5.27 -2.72 -4.31
CA TYR A 150 -5.45 -3.81 -3.37
C TYR A 150 -6.92 -3.95 -2.96
N ARG A 151 -7.57 -2.83 -2.62
CA ARG A 151 -8.99 -2.81 -2.26
C ARG A 151 -9.89 -3.26 -3.41
N ALA A 152 -9.61 -2.82 -4.64
CA ALA A 152 -10.37 -3.24 -5.81
C ALA A 152 -10.27 -4.76 -6.05
N ALA A 153 -9.07 -5.32 -5.91
CA ALA A 153 -8.84 -6.75 -6.08
C ALA A 153 -9.51 -7.59 -4.95
N GLU A 154 -9.48 -7.11 -3.71
CA GLU A 154 -10.18 -7.75 -2.58
C GLU A 154 -11.71 -7.80 -2.81
N ILE A 155 -12.31 -6.69 -3.29
CA ILE A 155 -13.74 -6.64 -3.63
C ILE A 155 -14.06 -7.63 -4.75
N ALA A 156 -13.21 -7.70 -5.79
CA ALA A 156 -13.40 -8.63 -6.89
C ALA A 156 -13.34 -10.10 -6.44
N SER A 157 -12.43 -10.46 -5.52
CA SER A 157 -12.37 -11.81 -4.94
C SER A 157 -13.65 -12.15 -4.17
N LYS A 158 -14.11 -11.24 -3.29
CA LYS A 158 -15.34 -11.45 -2.51
C LYS A 158 -16.59 -11.61 -3.37
N GLN A 159 -16.64 -10.93 -4.52
CA GLN A 159 -17.75 -11.09 -5.48
C GLN A 159 -17.73 -12.45 -6.17
N LEU A 160 -16.55 -13.06 -6.35
CA LEU A 160 -16.41 -14.42 -6.90
C LEU A 160 -16.77 -15.49 -5.84
N ASP A 161 -16.36 -15.29 -4.58
CA ASP A 161 -16.62 -16.23 -3.47
C ASP A 161 -18.09 -16.24 -3.02
N GLY A 162 -18.85 -15.17 -3.33
CA GLY A 162 -20.30 -15.12 -3.16
C GLY A 162 -21.08 -16.16 -3.99
N ALA A 163 -20.41 -16.91 -4.87
CA ALA A 163 -20.96 -18.06 -5.60
C ALA A 163 -20.73 -19.42 -4.89
N GLY A 164 -20.12 -19.43 -3.70
CA GLY A 164 -20.01 -20.60 -2.83
C GLY A 164 -18.57 -21.00 -2.52
N VAL A 165 -18.37 -21.31 -1.23
CA VAL A 165 -17.22 -21.95 -0.56
C VAL A 165 -16.31 -20.99 0.24
N GLU A 166 -16.47 -21.13 1.56
CA GLU A 166 -15.59 -20.83 2.72
C GLU A 166 -15.03 -19.40 2.94
N GLU A 167 -15.20 -18.92 4.18
CA GLU A 167 -14.81 -17.60 4.66
C GLU A 167 -13.32 -17.30 4.38
N PRO A 168 -12.98 -16.18 3.72
CA PRO A 168 -11.60 -15.79 3.58
C PRO A 168 -11.05 -15.39 4.95
N VAL A 169 -9.81 -15.81 5.22
CA VAL A 169 -8.99 -15.34 6.35
C VAL A 169 -9.15 -13.84 6.46
N GLN A 170 -9.63 -13.38 7.61
CA GLN A 170 -9.91 -11.97 7.88
C GLN A 170 -8.60 -11.18 7.99
N CYS A 171 -7.95 -10.92 6.84
CA CYS A 171 -6.88 -9.94 6.68
C CYS A 171 -7.51 -8.55 6.61
N SER A 172 -8.24 -8.16 7.66
CA SER A 172 -8.66 -6.77 7.80
C SER A 172 -7.39 -5.92 7.92
N PHE A 173 -7.34 -4.81 7.18
CA PHE A 173 -6.51 -3.67 7.55
C PHE A 173 -6.91 -3.33 8.99
N ALA A 174 -6.14 -3.84 9.95
CA ALA A 174 -6.58 -3.93 11.31
C ALA A 174 -6.67 -2.51 11.88
N ARG A 175 -7.87 -1.93 11.87
CA ARG A 175 -8.29 -1.10 13.00
C ARG A 175 -8.43 -2.05 14.16
N VAL A 176 -7.33 -2.25 14.89
CA VAL A 176 -7.42 -2.74 16.25
C VAL A 176 -8.10 -1.60 17.01
N SER A 177 -9.42 -1.70 17.13
CA SER A 177 -10.16 -0.85 18.05
C SER A 177 -9.81 -1.31 19.47
N ASP A 178 -9.58 -0.34 20.36
CA ASP A 178 -9.27 -0.55 21.77
C ASP A 178 -10.21 -1.53 22.49
#